data_AF-X6LUT4-F1
#
_entry.id   AF-X6LUT4-F1
#
_cell.length_a   1.000
_cell.length_b   1.000
_cell.length_c   1.000
_cell.angle_alpha   90.00
_cell.angle_beta   90.00
_cell.angle_gamma   90.00
#
_symmetry.space_group_name_H-M   'P 1'
#
loop_
_entity.id
_entity.type
_entity.pdbx_description
1 polymer ?
#
loop_
_entity_poly.entity_id
_entity_poly.type
_entity_poly.pdbx_seq_one_letter_code
_entity_poly.pdbx_strand_id
1 'polypeptide(L)'
;AIKDNTLQFADMRWFENVNWKLEMDILIPEMKEEKVDKVLQSKIEQTEKASRLEAANKGWTALKQATQTIQKNHKEKSNIKQDRTWQDFEEKLAAINEMLCNKQNVVIENAAKLYDNCTEYVGDAIKHIAILKLIYENEQALTELLANPLLTDMTVLEQDFCPLKESLRQVHLVMSECIWKVHFETFTSLAMALLKLPDDTSNFVSQLESNVRKIGKWVFEDCHIICEKQNHEEAKEEKKEELKYTTYKGLTLQIGKKHLSCEE
;
A
#
# COMPACT_ATOMS: atom_id res chain seq x y z
N ALA A 1 8.08 -41.98 3.10
CA ALA A 1 8.14 -40.49 3.04
C ALA A 1 7.30 -39.93 1.89
N ILE A 2 7.77 -40.01 0.64
CA ILE A 2 7.05 -39.48 -0.54
C ILE A 2 5.74 -40.24 -0.79
N LYS A 3 5.79 -41.58 -0.72
CA LYS A 3 4.63 -42.46 -0.88
C LYS A 3 3.57 -42.32 0.23
N ASP A 4 3.99 -41.83 1.41
CA ASP A 4 3.16 -41.78 2.61
C ASP A 4 2.76 -40.34 3.01
N ASN A 5 3.04 -39.34 2.18
CA ASN A 5 2.84 -37.92 2.49
C ASN A 5 3.44 -37.47 3.83
N THR A 6 4.62 -37.96 4.20
CA THR A 6 5.28 -37.61 5.47
C THR A 6 6.42 -36.61 5.29
N LEU A 7 6.58 -36.05 4.08
CA LEU A 7 7.58 -35.01 3.79
C LEU A 7 7.30 -33.74 4.58
N GLN A 8 8.32 -33.24 5.28
CA GLN A 8 8.20 -32.08 6.13
C GLN A 8 8.51 -30.81 5.34
N PHE A 9 7.87 -29.71 5.75
CA PHE A 9 8.03 -28.38 5.22
C PHE A 9 9.50 -27.92 5.33
N ALA A 10 10.18 -28.31 6.41
CA ALA A 10 11.61 -28.02 6.61
C ALA A 10 12.52 -28.65 5.53
N ASP A 11 12.08 -29.76 4.92
CA ASP A 11 12.86 -30.48 3.90
C ASP A 11 12.73 -29.85 2.51
N MET A 12 11.87 -28.84 2.32
CA MET A 12 11.53 -28.32 0.99
C MET A 12 12.68 -27.74 0.20
N ARG A 13 13.75 -27.26 0.85
CA ARG A 13 14.95 -26.80 0.13
C ARG A 13 15.62 -27.88 -0.70
N TRP A 14 15.44 -29.16 -0.34
CA TRP A 14 15.91 -30.27 -1.16
C TRP A 14 15.14 -30.40 -2.48
N PHE A 15 13.92 -29.85 -2.56
CA PHE A 15 13.02 -30.03 -3.69
C PHE A 15 13.12 -28.94 -4.75
N GLU A 16 13.81 -27.83 -4.47
CA GLU A 16 13.94 -26.70 -5.41
C GLU A 16 14.81 -27.01 -6.64
N ASN A 17 15.65 -28.07 -6.58
CA ASN A 17 16.66 -28.35 -7.61
C ASN A 17 16.63 -29.77 -8.20
N VAL A 18 15.61 -30.58 -7.88
CA VAL A 18 15.56 -31.99 -8.30
C VAL A 18 14.67 -32.19 -9.51
N ASN A 19 15.18 -32.91 -10.51
CA ASN A 19 14.37 -33.39 -11.63
C ASN A 19 13.52 -34.59 -11.17
N TRP A 20 12.34 -34.30 -10.65
CA TRP A 20 11.49 -35.30 -10.00
C TRP A 20 11.05 -36.45 -10.91
N LYS A 21 10.97 -36.22 -12.23
CA LYS A 21 10.69 -37.27 -13.19
C LYS A 21 11.82 -38.31 -13.20
N LEU A 22 13.06 -37.84 -13.34
CA LEU A 22 14.24 -38.70 -13.35
C LEU A 22 14.38 -39.49 -12.05
N GLU A 23 14.16 -38.84 -10.91
CA GLU A 23 14.30 -39.48 -9.60
C GLU A 23 13.24 -40.57 -9.36
N MET A 24 12.00 -40.35 -9.82
CA MET A 24 10.92 -41.32 -9.71
C MET A 24 11.07 -42.50 -10.67
N ASP A 25 11.57 -42.26 -11.88
CA ASP A 25 11.88 -43.33 -12.84
C ASP A 25 12.94 -44.29 -12.27
N ILE A 26 13.88 -43.77 -11.46
CA ILE A 26 14.90 -44.57 -10.76
C ILE A 26 14.31 -45.31 -9.56
N LEU A 27 13.50 -44.63 -8.73
CA LEU A 27 13.04 -45.16 -7.45
C LEU A 27 11.83 -46.12 -7.57
N ILE A 28 10.98 -45.96 -8.58
CA ILE A 28 9.76 -46.76 -8.75
C ILE A 28 9.52 -47.11 -10.24
N PRO A 29 10.39 -47.93 -10.85
CA PRO A 29 10.33 -48.25 -12.28
C PRO A 29 9.09 -49.07 -12.71
N GLU A 30 8.37 -49.67 -11.76
CA GLU A 30 7.24 -50.59 -12.02
C GLU A 30 5.86 -49.89 -12.06
N MET A 31 5.81 -48.59 -11.80
CA MET A 31 4.55 -47.84 -11.68
C MET A 31 4.09 -47.37 -13.07
N LYS A 32 2.84 -47.64 -13.46
CA LYS A 32 2.29 -47.25 -14.77
C LYS A 32 2.43 -45.73 -14.99
N GLU A 33 3.05 -45.31 -16.09
CA GLU A 33 3.34 -43.90 -16.44
C GLU A 33 2.17 -42.95 -16.12
N GLU A 34 0.96 -43.30 -16.53
CA GLU A 34 -0.24 -42.45 -16.38
C GLU A 34 -0.66 -42.20 -14.91
N LYS A 35 -0.35 -43.12 -13.99
CA LYS A 35 -0.57 -42.95 -12.54
C LYS A 35 0.61 -42.25 -11.87
N VAL A 36 1.83 -42.46 -12.38
CA VAL A 36 3.03 -41.75 -11.92
C VAL A 36 2.87 -40.26 -12.19
N ASP A 37 2.48 -39.90 -13.42
CA ASP A 37 2.37 -38.51 -13.84
C ASP A 37 1.38 -37.70 -12.99
N LYS A 38 0.19 -38.24 -12.70
CA LYS A 38 -0.81 -37.51 -11.89
C LYS A 38 -0.39 -37.32 -10.43
N VAL A 39 0.17 -38.36 -9.82
CA VAL A 39 0.61 -38.29 -8.42
C VAL A 39 1.83 -37.38 -8.30
N LEU A 40 2.77 -37.48 -9.25
CA LEU A 40 3.97 -36.65 -9.32
C LEU A 40 3.62 -35.18 -9.54
N GLN A 41 2.74 -34.89 -10.49
CA GLN A 41 2.30 -33.53 -10.78
C GLN A 41 1.64 -32.88 -9.54
N SER A 42 0.76 -33.62 -8.87
CA SER A 42 0.14 -33.14 -7.62
C SER A 42 1.19 -32.87 -6.53
N LYS A 43 2.25 -33.67 -6.43
CA LYS A 43 3.33 -33.47 -5.47
C LYS A 43 4.21 -32.27 -5.81
N ILE A 44 4.51 -32.07 -7.08
CA ILE A 44 5.25 -30.90 -7.56
C ILE A 44 4.47 -29.63 -7.21
N GLU A 45 3.16 -29.60 -7.53
CA GLU A 45 2.29 -28.45 -7.22
C GLU A 45 2.21 -28.17 -5.71
N GLN A 46 2.06 -29.20 -4.88
CA GLN A 46 2.07 -29.02 -3.42
C GLN A 46 3.38 -28.44 -2.91
N THR A 47 4.49 -28.91 -3.47
CA THR A 47 5.83 -28.46 -3.08
C THR A 47 6.07 -27.01 -3.51
N GLU A 48 5.64 -26.63 -4.72
CA GLU A 48 5.73 -25.25 -5.22
C GLU A 48 4.89 -24.28 -4.37
N LYS A 49 3.67 -24.65 -4.02
CA LYS A 49 2.81 -23.83 -3.15
C LYS A 49 3.42 -23.65 -1.77
N ALA A 50 3.90 -24.74 -1.19
CA ALA A 50 4.50 -24.71 0.12
C ALA A 50 5.83 -23.93 0.13
N SER A 51 6.66 -24.01 -0.92
CA SER A 51 7.90 -23.21 -1.02
C SER A 51 7.61 -21.71 -1.13
N ARG A 52 6.51 -21.33 -1.80
CA ARG A 52 6.06 -19.94 -1.90
C ARG A 52 5.41 -19.39 -0.64
N LEU A 53 5.07 -20.24 0.33
CA LEU A 53 4.26 -19.85 1.49
C LEU A 53 4.90 -18.75 2.34
N GLU A 54 6.22 -18.75 2.52
CA GLU A 54 6.89 -17.69 3.31
C GLU A 54 6.74 -16.31 2.63
N ALA A 55 6.92 -16.26 1.30
CA ALA A 55 6.72 -15.03 0.53
C ALA A 55 5.25 -14.60 0.53
N ALA A 56 4.32 -15.55 0.36
CA ALA A 56 2.89 -15.27 0.41
C ALA A 56 2.45 -14.76 1.78
N ASN A 57 2.98 -15.33 2.86
CA ASN A 57 2.71 -14.87 4.23
C ASN A 57 3.12 -13.41 4.44
N LYS A 58 4.27 -12.99 3.89
CA LYS A 58 4.70 -11.58 3.92
C LYS A 58 3.70 -10.68 3.16
N GLY A 59 3.25 -11.12 1.98
CA GLY A 59 2.22 -10.43 1.19
C GLY A 59 0.89 -10.31 1.92
N TRP A 60 0.36 -11.40 2.46
CA TRP A 60 -0.91 -11.42 3.18
C TRP A 60 -0.86 -10.63 4.48
N THR A 61 0.27 -10.62 5.18
CA THR A 61 0.47 -9.78 6.36
C THR A 61 0.44 -8.29 5.98
N ALA A 62 1.15 -7.90 4.93
CA ALA A 62 1.11 -6.54 4.41
C ALA A 62 -0.29 -6.15 3.92
N LEU A 63 -1.01 -7.08 3.27
CA LEU A 63 -2.39 -6.88 2.82
C LEU A 63 -3.32 -6.62 3.99
N LYS A 64 -3.23 -7.42 5.06
CA LYS A 64 -4.01 -7.22 6.28
C LYS A 64 -3.79 -5.83 6.86
N GLN A 65 -2.54 -5.40 6.99
CA GLN A 65 -2.19 -4.08 7.52
C GLN A 65 -2.69 -2.95 6.61
N ALA A 66 -2.45 -3.04 5.31
CA ALA A 66 -2.91 -2.05 4.34
C ALA A 66 -4.45 -1.94 4.31
N THR A 67 -5.17 -3.05 4.34
CA THR A 67 -6.65 -3.05 4.42
C THR A 67 -7.14 -2.32 5.66
N GLN A 68 -6.53 -2.56 6.82
CA GLN A 68 -6.88 -1.88 8.07
C GLN A 68 -6.58 -0.37 8.00
N THR A 69 -5.41 0.01 7.49
CA THR A 69 -5.03 1.41 7.30
C THR A 69 -5.99 2.15 6.37
N ILE A 70 -6.34 1.55 5.24
CA ILE A 70 -7.25 2.14 4.26
C ILE A 70 -8.66 2.22 4.84
N GLN A 71 -9.15 1.17 5.50
CA GLN A 71 -10.47 1.18 6.12
C GLN A 71 -10.60 2.31 7.15
N LYS A 72 -9.59 2.54 8.00
CA LYS A 72 -9.61 3.61 9.01
C LYS A 72 -9.75 5.01 8.41
N ASN A 73 -9.18 5.22 7.22
CA ASN A 73 -9.14 6.51 6.54
C ASN A 73 -10.19 6.66 5.43
N HIS A 74 -10.94 5.60 5.11
CA HIS A 74 -11.97 5.64 4.09
C HIS A 74 -13.17 6.51 4.51
N LYS A 75 -13.78 7.22 3.56
CA LYS A 75 -14.97 8.06 3.77
C LYS A 75 -16.15 7.28 4.39
N GLU A 76 -16.25 6.00 4.08
CA GLU A 76 -17.31 5.08 4.53
C GLU A 76 -16.80 4.06 5.56
N LYS A 77 -15.74 4.39 6.32
CA LYS A 77 -15.10 3.49 7.29
C LYS A 77 -16.06 2.72 8.21
N SER A 78 -17.15 3.35 8.65
CA SER A 78 -18.15 2.74 9.54
C SER A 78 -19.01 1.68 8.86
N ASN A 79 -19.08 1.69 7.52
CA ASN A 79 -19.89 0.77 6.71
C ASN A 79 -19.09 -0.47 6.28
N ILE A 80 -17.76 -0.36 6.21
CA ILE A 80 -16.87 -1.47 5.85
C ILE A 80 -16.76 -2.41 7.05
N LYS A 81 -17.41 -3.57 6.97
CA LYS A 81 -17.45 -4.55 8.06
C LYS A 81 -16.55 -5.75 7.79
N GLN A 82 -16.09 -6.38 8.86
CA GLN A 82 -15.44 -7.68 8.74
C GLN A 82 -16.49 -8.74 8.40
N ASP A 83 -16.34 -9.32 7.21
CA ASP A 83 -17.16 -10.43 6.73
C ASP A 83 -16.54 -11.77 7.09
N ARG A 84 -17.30 -12.85 6.91
CA ARG A 84 -16.86 -14.20 7.29
C ARG A 84 -15.62 -14.66 6.53
N THR A 85 -15.53 -14.33 5.23
CA THR A 85 -14.35 -14.67 4.42
C THR A 85 -13.09 -14.02 4.96
N TRP A 86 -13.19 -12.77 5.43
CA TRP A 86 -12.06 -12.08 6.07
C TRP A 86 -11.64 -12.74 7.38
N GLN A 87 -12.61 -13.14 8.21
CA GLN A 87 -12.34 -13.84 9.47
C GLN A 87 -11.64 -15.18 9.23
N ASP A 88 -12.16 -15.97 8.28
CA ASP A 88 -11.56 -17.26 7.90
C ASP A 88 -10.12 -17.05 7.37
N PHE A 89 -9.89 -16.00 6.57
CA PHE A 89 -8.55 -15.60 6.14
C PHE A 89 -7.62 -15.25 7.30
N GLU A 90 -8.08 -14.45 8.28
CA GLU A 90 -7.27 -14.09 9.44
C GLU A 90 -6.89 -15.30 10.29
N GLU A 91 -7.80 -16.26 10.46
CA GLU A 91 -7.53 -17.53 11.14
C GLU A 91 -6.47 -18.36 10.41
N LYS A 92 -6.56 -18.49 9.08
CA LYS A 92 -5.55 -19.22 8.28
C LYS A 92 -4.21 -18.52 8.29
N LEU A 93 -4.19 -17.19 8.20
CA LEU A 93 -2.97 -16.40 8.28
C LEU A 93 -2.29 -16.56 9.65
N ALA A 94 -3.06 -16.59 10.74
CA ALA A 94 -2.52 -16.87 12.07
C ALA A 94 -1.90 -18.28 12.16
N ALA A 95 -2.55 -19.29 11.60
CA ALA A 95 -2.02 -20.66 11.55
C ALA A 95 -0.72 -20.75 10.75
N ILE A 96 -0.60 -20.02 9.63
CA ILE A 96 0.65 -19.94 8.84
C ILE A 96 1.76 -19.29 9.66
N ASN A 97 1.47 -18.17 10.34
CA ASN A 97 2.46 -17.48 11.18
C ASN A 97 2.99 -18.39 12.30
N GLU A 98 2.11 -19.11 12.99
CA GLU A 98 2.50 -20.08 14.02
C GLU A 98 3.38 -21.20 13.42
N MET A 99 2.99 -21.74 12.26
CA MET A 99 3.75 -22.77 11.57
C MET A 99 5.17 -22.32 11.20
N LEU A 100 5.31 -21.12 10.63
CA LEU A 100 6.59 -20.56 10.20
C LEU A 100 7.50 -20.22 11.40
N CYS A 101 6.94 -19.70 12.49
CA CYS A 101 7.68 -19.40 13.72
C CYS A 101 8.22 -20.66 14.41
N ASN A 102 7.41 -21.72 14.47
CA ASN A 102 7.75 -22.93 15.21
C ASN A 102 8.67 -23.91 14.44
N LYS A 103 9.05 -23.59 13.17
CA LYS A 103 9.87 -24.45 12.28
C LYS A 103 9.47 -25.93 12.32
N GLN A 104 8.17 -26.19 12.42
CA GLN A 104 7.64 -27.52 12.73
C GLN A 104 7.79 -28.51 11.56
N ASN A 105 7.72 -29.80 11.93
CA ASN A 105 7.55 -30.97 11.06
C ASN A 105 6.18 -30.97 10.36
N VAL A 106 5.75 -29.85 9.76
CA VAL A 106 4.46 -29.77 9.07
C VAL A 106 4.57 -30.46 7.73
N VAL A 107 3.59 -31.30 7.41
CA VAL A 107 3.53 -31.97 6.12
C VAL A 107 3.35 -30.94 4.99
N ILE A 108 4.11 -31.07 3.89
CA ILE A 108 4.03 -30.19 2.71
C ILE A 108 2.59 -30.01 2.21
N GLU A 109 1.78 -31.07 2.24
CA GLU A 109 0.36 -31.02 1.86
C GLU A 109 -0.45 -30.04 2.72
N ASN A 110 -0.20 -29.97 4.03
CA ASN A 110 -0.90 -29.04 4.92
C ASN A 110 -0.48 -27.60 4.65
N ALA A 111 0.81 -27.36 4.38
CA ALA A 111 1.30 -26.05 3.98
C ALA A 111 0.72 -25.58 2.64
N ALA A 112 0.63 -26.49 1.66
CA ALA A 112 -0.01 -26.22 0.38
C ALA A 112 -1.51 -25.91 0.53
N LYS A 113 -2.22 -26.64 1.41
CA LYS A 113 -3.63 -26.36 1.74
C LYS A 113 -3.82 -24.99 2.39
N LEU A 114 -2.92 -24.61 3.31
CA LEU A 114 -2.95 -23.26 3.90
C LEU A 114 -2.72 -22.18 2.85
N TYR A 115 -1.79 -22.40 1.92
CA TYR A 115 -1.57 -21.51 0.79
C TYR A 115 -2.84 -21.34 -0.06
N ASP A 116 -3.46 -22.46 -0.44
CA ASP A 116 -4.66 -22.49 -1.28
C ASP A 116 -5.83 -21.75 -0.62
N ASN A 117 -6.07 -22.01 0.66
CA ASN A 117 -7.16 -21.36 1.40
C ASN A 117 -7.00 -19.83 1.42
N CYS A 118 -5.81 -19.32 1.78
CA CYS A 118 -5.58 -17.87 1.80
C CYS A 118 -5.70 -17.25 0.40
N THR A 119 -5.19 -17.95 -0.62
CA THR A 119 -5.31 -17.49 -2.02
C THR A 119 -6.76 -17.47 -2.49
N GLU A 120 -7.57 -18.45 -2.09
CA GLU A 120 -9.00 -18.49 -2.42
C GLU A 120 -9.78 -17.35 -1.78
N TYR A 121 -9.45 -17.00 -0.53
CA TYR A 121 -10.15 -15.93 0.19
C TYR A 121 -9.83 -14.52 -0.31
N VAL A 122 -8.55 -14.22 -0.51
CA VAL A 122 -8.10 -12.83 -0.76
C VAL A 122 -7.17 -12.67 -1.96
N GLY A 123 -6.83 -13.76 -2.67
CA GLY A 123 -5.91 -13.72 -3.81
C GLY A 123 -4.43 -13.82 -3.45
N ASP A 124 -3.59 -13.84 -4.49
CA ASP A 124 -2.13 -13.88 -4.36
C ASP A 124 -1.56 -12.47 -4.14
N ALA A 125 -0.97 -12.25 -2.96
CA ALA A 125 -0.42 -10.96 -2.56
C ALA A 125 1.11 -10.85 -2.78
N ILE A 126 1.78 -11.88 -3.30
CA ILE A 126 3.26 -11.91 -3.41
C ILE A 126 3.79 -10.74 -4.23
N LYS A 127 3.09 -10.38 -5.32
CA LYS A 127 3.53 -9.31 -6.23
C LYS A 127 3.20 -7.90 -5.75
N HIS A 128 2.55 -7.74 -4.61
CA HIS A 128 2.05 -6.46 -4.11
C HIS A 128 2.69 -6.09 -2.76
N ILE A 129 3.76 -6.76 -2.34
CA ILE A 129 4.36 -6.57 -1.02
C ILE A 129 4.83 -5.12 -0.85
N ALA A 130 5.54 -4.56 -1.82
CA ALA A 130 6.11 -3.23 -1.71
C ALA A 130 5.02 -2.15 -1.68
N ILE A 131 4.03 -2.22 -2.58
CA ILE A 131 2.92 -1.27 -2.58
C ILE A 131 2.09 -1.34 -1.29
N LEU A 132 1.77 -2.54 -0.79
CA LEU A 132 1.01 -2.71 0.45
C LEU A 132 1.78 -2.14 1.65
N LYS A 133 3.10 -2.33 1.69
CA LYS A 133 3.98 -1.71 2.70
C LYS A 133 3.95 -0.21 2.67
N LEU A 134 4.10 0.39 1.49
CA LEU A 134 4.03 1.84 1.34
C LEU A 134 2.71 2.39 1.88
N ILE A 135 1.61 1.66 1.69
CA ILE A 135 0.30 2.06 2.18
C ILE A 135 0.23 2.11 3.71
N TYR A 136 0.59 1.02 4.40
CA TYR A 136 0.44 1.00 5.86
C TYR A 136 1.54 1.78 6.60
N GLU A 137 2.76 1.87 6.05
CA GLU A 137 3.88 2.59 6.68
C GLU A 137 3.75 4.11 6.54
N ASN A 138 2.95 4.59 5.59
CA ASN A 138 2.80 6.02 5.30
C ASN A 138 1.35 6.51 5.41
N GLU A 139 0.61 5.94 6.38
CA GLU A 139 -0.79 6.28 6.64
C GLU A 139 -1.04 7.80 6.67
N GLN A 140 -0.21 8.55 7.39
CA GLN A 140 -0.38 9.99 7.56
C GLN A 140 -0.23 10.76 6.23
N ALA A 141 0.85 10.50 5.50
CA ALA A 141 1.11 11.16 4.22
C ALA A 141 0.04 10.81 3.16
N LEU A 142 -0.50 9.59 3.19
CA LEU A 142 -1.63 9.20 2.33
C LEU A 142 -2.92 9.92 2.71
N THR A 143 -3.18 10.09 4.01
CA THR A 143 -4.35 10.82 4.48
C THR A 143 -4.28 12.29 4.07
N GLU A 144 -3.12 12.91 4.20
CA GLU A 144 -2.86 14.30 3.77
C GLU A 144 -2.97 14.47 2.25
N LEU A 145 -2.48 13.49 1.48
CA LEU A 145 -2.65 13.45 0.02
C LEU A 145 -4.12 13.51 -0.39
N LEU A 146 -5.02 12.91 0.41
CA LEU A 146 -6.46 12.85 0.14
C LEU A 146 -7.25 14.02 0.72
N ALA A 147 -6.79 14.54 1.85
CA ALA A 147 -7.48 15.63 2.54
C ALA A 147 -7.19 16.99 1.89
N ASN A 148 -6.06 17.16 1.19
CA ASN A 148 -5.64 18.45 0.68
C ASN A 148 -6.33 18.80 -0.66
N PRO A 149 -7.25 19.78 -0.68
CA PRO A 149 -7.91 20.21 -1.90
C PRO A 149 -6.94 20.78 -2.93
N LEU A 150 -5.77 21.29 -2.53
CA LEU A 150 -4.72 21.79 -3.44
C LEU A 150 -4.03 20.68 -4.22
N LEU A 151 -4.05 19.44 -3.70
CA LEU A 151 -3.57 18.25 -4.40
C LEU A 151 -4.69 17.60 -5.24
N THR A 152 -5.94 17.94 -4.93
CA THR A 152 -7.14 17.49 -5.66
C THR A 152 -7.48 18.45 -6.81
N ASP A 153 -7.23 19.74 -6.64
CA ASP A 153 -7.40 20.83 -7.61
C ASP A 153 -6.05 21.22 -8.21
N MET A 154 -5.68 20.43 -9.22
CA MET A 154 -4.41 20.49 -9.96
C MET A 154 -4.16 21.82 -10.70
N THR A 155 -5.10 22.76 -10.65
CA THR A 155 -4.94 24.08 -11.27
C THR A 155 -3.96 24.98 -10.52
N VAL A 156 -3.76 24.75 -9.21
CA VAL A 156 -3.01 25.66 -8.31
C VAL A 156 -1.50 25.36 -8.22
N LEU A 157 -1.05 24.17 -8.62
CA LEU A 157 0.38 23.84 -8.68
C LEU A 157 1.02 24.41 -9.97
N GLU A 158 1.55 25.63 -9.86
CA GLU A 158 2.34 26.34 -10.88
C GLU A 158 3.73 25.71 -11.13
N GLN A 159 4.40 26.22 -12.17
CA GLN A 159 5.27 25.56 -13.15
C GLN A 159 6.49 24.74 -12.65
N ASP A 160 6.93 24.87 -11.40
CA ASP A 160 8.17 24.24 -10.90
C ASP A 160 8.02 22.76 -10.52
N PHE A 161 6.80 22.24 -10.49
CA PHE A 161 6.51 20.86 -10.05
C PHE A 161 6.07 19.91 -11.17
N CYS A 162 6.25 20.25 -12.45
CA CYS A 162 5.70 19.49 -13.59
C CYS A 162 5.85 17.95 -13.53
N PRO A 163 7.02 17.36 -13.21
CA PRO A 163 7.16 15.90 -13.13
C PRO A 163 6.47 15.29 -11.91
N LEU A 164 6.49 16.02 -10.78
CA LEU A 164 5.82 15.62 -9.55
C LEU A 164 4.30 15.67 -9.72
N LYS A 165 3.80 16.70 -10.41
CA LYS A 165 2.39 16.90 -10.73
C LYS A 165 1.83 15.74 -11.54
N GLU A 166 2.52 15.30 -12.59
CA GLU A 166 2.04 14.19 -13.41
C GLU A 166 2.10 12.85 -12.66
N SER A 167 3.18 12.58 -11.94
CA SER A 167 3.28 11.37 -11.11
C SER A 167 2.22 11.33 -10.02
N LEU A 168 1.99 12.45 -9.33
CA LEU A 168 0.95 12.56 -8.31
C LEU A 168 -0.44 12.40 -8.92
N ARG A 169 -0.67 12.93 -10.13
CA ARG A 169 -1.92 12.76 -10.87
C ARG A 169 -2.24 11.30 -11.10
N GLN A 170 -1.27 10.55 -11.60
CA GLN A 170 -1.42 9.14 -11.92
C GLN A 170 -1.69 8.33 -10.66
N VAL A 171 -0.92 8.56 -9.59
CA VAL A 171 -1.13 7.91 -8.29
C VAL A 171 -2.50 8.22 -7.72
N HIS A 172 -2.88 9.51 -7.69
CA HIS A 172 -4.18 9.94 -7.19
C HIS A 172 -5.33 9.35 -8.01
N LEU A 173 -5.23 9.33 -9.34
CA LEU A 173 -6.27 8.78 -10.22
C LEU A 173 -6.52 7.30 -9.92
N VAL A 174 -5.45 6.48 -9.94
CA VAL A 174 -5.56 5.04 -9.67
C VAL A 174 -6.10 4.77 -8.27
N MET A 175 -5.55 5.42 -7.24
CA MET A 175 -6.03 5.23 -5.87
C MET A 175 -7.47 5.70 -5.70
N SER A 176 -7.86 6.79 -6.37
CA SER A 176 -9.23 7.32 -6.32
C SER A 176 -10.22 6.36 -6.98
N GLU A 177 -9.89 5.83 -8.16
CA GLU A 177 -10.76 4.93 -8.91
C GLU A 177 -10.84 3.53 -8.30
N CYS A 178 -9.74 3.01 -7.73
CA CYS A 178 -9.71 1.68 -7.14
C CYS A 178 -10.18 1.64 -5.69
N ILE A 179 -10.03 2.74 -4.95
CA ILE A 179 -10.26 2.76 -3.50
C ILE A 179 -11.23 3.89 -3.13
N TRP A 180 -10.85 5.16 -3.28
CA TRP A 180 -11.54 6.26 -2.55
C TRP A 180 -12.93 6.60 -3.06
N LYS A 181 -13.22 6.38 -4.35
CA LYS A 181 -14.55 6.57 -4.92
C LYS A 181 -15.42 5.32 -4.80
N VAL A 182 -14.82 4.17 -4.55
CA VAL A 182 -15.50 2.86 -4.52
C VAL A 182 -16.25 2.70 -3.21
N HIS A 183 -17.46 2.14 -3.30
CA HIS A 183 -18.21 1.70 -2.13
C HIS A 183 -17.75 0.30 -1.73
N PHE A 184 -17.37 0.13 -0.47
CA PHE A 184 -17.02 -1.18 0.08
C PHE A 184 -17.95 -1.53 1.23
N GLU A 185 -18.53 -2.73 1.17
CA GLU A 185 -19.34 -3.26 2.26
C GLU A 185 -18.48 -4.12 3.21
N THR A 186 -17.39 -4.69 2.71
CA THR A 186 -16.64 -5.73 3.42
C THR A 186 -15.12 -5.55 3.37
N PHE A 187 -14.42 -6.07 4.37
CA PHE A 187 -12.95 -6.11 4.38
C PHE A 187 -12.39 -6.93 3.21
N THR A 188 -13.01 -8.07 2.89
CA THR A 188 -12.59 -8.88 1.74
C THR A 188 -12.66 -8.09 0.43
N SER A 189 -13.75 -7.34 0.20
CA SER A 189 -13.88 -6.54 -1.03
C SER A 189 -12.82 -5.43 -1.12
N LEU A 190 -12.49 -4.80 0.01
CA LEU A 190 -11.43 -3.80 0.09
C LEU A 190 -10.06 -4.42 -0.16
N ALA A 191 -9.74 -5.54 0.47
CA ALA A 191 -8.48 -6.25 0.28
C ALA A 191 -8.27 -6.68 -1.19
N MET A 192 -9.32 -7.23 -1.81
CA MET A 192 -9.30 -7.59 -3.22
C MET A 192 -9.10 -6.38 -4.13
N ALA A 193 -9.61 -5.20 -3.76
CA ALA A 193 -9.36 -3.97 -4.50
C ALA A 193 -7.91 -3.49 -4.37
N LEU A 194 -7.28 -3.68 -3.20
CA LEU A 194 -5.85 -3.39 -3.04
C LEU A 194 -4.97 -4.27 -3.93
N LEU A 195 -5.34 -5.53 -4.12
CA LEU A 195 -4.63 -6.43 -5.05
C LEU A 195 -4.93 -6.14 -6.54
N LYS A 196 -5.84 -5.22 -6.86
CA LYS A 196 -6.05 -4.72 -8.23
C LYS A 196 -5.17 -3.52 -8.55
N LEU A 197 -4.50 -2.94 -7.56
CA LEU A 197 -3.52 -1.89 -7.81
C LEU A 197 -2.38 -2.44 -8.67
N PRO A 198 -1.67 -1.59 -9.42
CA PRO A 198 -0.49 -2.02 -10.15
C PRO A 198 0.52 -2.71 -9.23
N ASP A 199 1.07 -3.84 -9.68
CA ASP A 199 1.99 -4.66 -8.90
C ASP A 199 3.36 -4.00 -8.70
N ASP A 200 4.21 -4.62 -7.89
CA ASP A 200 5.53 -4.12 -7.51
C ASP A 200 6.50 -3.94 -8.69
N THR A 201 6.21 -4.53 -9.86
CA THR A 201 7.04 -4.36 -11.07
C THR A 201 6.67 -3.11 -11.87
N SER A 202 5.51 -2.52 -11.58
CA SER A 202 5.03 -1.33 -12.27
C SER A 202 5.76 -0.07 -11.81
N ASN A 203 5.84 0.93 -12.70
CA ASN A 203 6.38 2.25 -12.35
C ASN A 203 5.53 2.97 -11.28
N PHE A 204 4.31 2.49 -11.03
CA PHE A 204 3.39 3.03 -10.04
C PHE A 204 3.98 3.04 -8.63
N VAL A 205 4.67 1.96 -8.24
CA VAL A 205 5.24 1.83 -6.89
C VAL A 205 6.34 2.87 -6.67
N SER A 206 7.24 3.03 -7.64
CA SER A 206 8.28 4.06 -7.63
C SER A 206 7.70 5.48 -7.58
N GLN A 207 6.61 5.71 -8.30
CA GLN A 207 5.88 6.99 -8.28
C GLN A 207 5.23 7.24 -6.91
N LEU A 208 4.53 6.25 -6.35
CA LEU A 208 3.90 6.34 -5.04
C LEU A 208 4.93 6.63 -3.95
N GLU A 209 6.02 5.88 -3.92
CA GLU A 209 7.10 6.08 -2.94
C GLU A 209 7.72 7.48 -3.03
N SER A 210 7.97 7.98 -4.24
CA SER A 210 8.49 9.33 -4.48
C SER A 210 7.52 10.40 -3.97
N ASN A 211 6.22 10.24 -4.26
CA ASN A 211 5.18 11.20 -3.86
C ASN A 211 5.00 11.23 -2.34
N VAL A 212 4.90 10.06 -1.72
CA VAL A 212 4.72 9.92 -0.28
C VAL A 212 5.92 10.49 0.49
N ARG A 213 7.16 10.24 0.05
CA ARG A 213 8.35 10.84 0.68
C ARG A 213 8.39 12.36 0.55
N LYS A 214 7.99 12.90 -0.60
CA LYS A 214 7.96 14.35 -0.83
C LYS A 214 6.86 15.03 -0.01
N ILE A 215 5.66 14.45 0.03
CA ILE A 215 4.55 14.97 0.85
C ILE A 215 4.92 14.94 2.32
N GLY A 216 5.54 13.85 2.80
CA GLY A 216 6.10 13.81 4.16
C GLY A 216 7.02 15.01 4.41
N LYS A 217 7.99 15.29 3.53
CA LYS A 217 8.85 16.47 3.68
C LYS A 217 8.06 17.78 3.70
N TRP A 218 7.07 17.94 2.83
CA TRP A 218 6.30 19.18 2.72
C TRP A 218 5.44 19.45 3.96
N VAL A 219 4.82 18.40 4.49
CA VAL A 219 3.98 18.47 5.68
C VAL A 219 4.83 18.81 6.91
N PHE A 220 6.07 18.32 6.96
CA PHE A 220 6.98 18.56 8.08
C PHE A 220 7.82 19.85 7.95
N GLU A 221 8.18 20.31 6.75
CA GLU A 221 9.10 21.43 6.54
C GLU A 221 8.42 22.69 5.97
N ASP A 222 7.37 22.59 5.14
CA ASP A 222 6.83 23.71 4.35
C ASP A 222 5.40 24.13 4.72
N CYS A 223 4.60 23.33 5.43
CA CYS A 223 3.28 23.76 5.92
C CYS A 223 3.37 24.99 6.85
N HIS A 224 4.46 25.14 7.59
CA HIS A 224 4.72 26.36 8.38
C HIS A 224 4.87 27.58 7.47
N ILE A 225 5.62 27.44 6.36
CA ILE A 225 5.96 28.53 5.46
C ILE A 225 4.78 28.92 4.57
N ILE A 226 3.98 27.96 4.10
CA ILE A 226 2.82 28.23 3.24
C ILE A 226 1.67 28.85 4.05
N CYS A 227 1.36 28.33 5.26
CA CYS A 227 0.40 28.97 6.15
C CYS A 227 0.86 30.36 6.58
N GLU A 228 2.15 30.57 6.87
CA GLU A 228 2.67 31.90 7.17
C GLU A 228 2.58 32.85 5.99
N LYS A 229 2.81 32.39 4.75
CA LYS A 229 2.68 33.23 3.55
C LYS A 229 1.22 33.63 3.28
N GLN A 230 0.27 32.70 3.37
CA GLN A 230 -1.15 33.02 3.21
C GLN A 230 -1.66 33.95 4.32
N ASN A 231 -1.33 33.68 5.59
CA ASN A 231 -1.67 34.59 6.68
C ASN A 231 -1.05 35.99 6.49
N HIS A 232 0.15 36.07 5.92
CA HIS A 232 0.82 37.34 5.65
C HIS A 232 0.25 38.09 4.44
N GLU A 233 -0.31 37.39 3.44
CA GLU A 233 -1.02 38.00 2.31
C GLU A 233 -2.43 38.45 2.71
N GLU A 234 -3.16 37.66 3.49
CA GLU A 234 -4.46 38.05 4.06
C GLU A 234 -4.31 39.27 4.99
N ALA A 235 -3.32 39.27 5.88
CA ALA A 235 -3.02 40.43 6.72
C ALA A 235 -2.56 41.68 5.93
N LYS A 236 -2.02 41.49 4.71
CA LYS A 236 -1.69 42.60 3.81
C LYS A 236 -2.93 43.13 3.11
N GLU A 237 -3.88 42.29 2.71
CA GLU A 237 -5.16 42.71 2.13
C GLU A 237 -6.04 43.41 3.16
N GLU A 238 -6.17 42.86 4.38
CA GLU A 238 -6.91 43.50 5.48
C GLU A 238 -6.34 44.89 5.80
N LYS A 239 -5.01 45.03 5.89
CA LYS A 239 -4.38 46.35 6.05
C LYS A 239 -4.67 47.26 4.87
N LYS A 240 -4.71 46.74 3.64
CA LYS A 240 -5.00 47.54 2.43
C LYS A 240 -6.46 48.02 2.40
N GLU A 241 -7.39 47.25 2.95
CA GLU A 241 -8.78 47.64 3.14
C GLU A 241 -8.95 48.63 4.30
N GLU A 242 -8.29 48.42 5.44
CA GLU A 242 -8.28 49.40 6.55
C GLU A 242 -7.74 50.76 6.09
N LEU A 243 -6.65 50.77 5.30
CA LEU A 243 -6.07 51.98 4.72
C LEU A 243 -6.99 52.69 3.71
N LYS A 244 -7.98 52.00 3.11
CA LYS A 244 -8.96 52.59 2.17
C LYS A 244 -10.07 53.38 2.88
N TYR A 245 -10.35 53.09 4.16
CA TYR A 245 -11.46 53.70 4.90
C TYR A 245 -11.02 54.73 5.96
N THR A 246 -9.72 54.86 6.24
CA THR A 246 -9.22 55.90 7.15
C THR A 246 -9.00 57.23 6.45
N THR A 247 -9.75 58.26 6.85
CA THR A 247 -9.45 59.66 6.51
C THR A 247 -8.18 60.08 7.25
N TYR A 248 -7.06 60.20 6.53
CA TYR A 248 -5.78 60.60 7.11
C TYR A 248 -5.78 62.07 7.54
N LYS A 249 -6.14 62.33 8.80
CA LYS A 249 -5.72 63.56 9.49
C LYS A 249 -4.42 63.29 10.24
N GLY A 250 -3.33 63.89 9.76
CA GLY A 250 -2.08 64.04 10.52
C GLY A 250 -1.07 62.90 10.44
N LEU A 251 -0.78 62.35 9.26
CA LEU A 251 0.42 61.52 9.07
C LEU A 251 1.63 62.37 8.63
N THR A 252 2.72 62.27 9.38
CA THR A 252 4.02 62.84 9.00
C THR A 252 4.89 61.75 8.39
N LEU A 253 5.41 61.99 7.18
CA LEU A 253 6.33 61.09 6.50
C LEU A 253 7.78 61.44 6.88
N GLN A 254 8.51 60.52 7.50
CA GLN A 254 9.93 60.72 7.82
C GLN A 254 10.79 59.84 6.90
N ILE A 255 11.41 60.45 5.89
CA ILE A 255 12.43 59.83 5.05
C ILE A 255 13.76 60.52 5.36
N GLY A 256 14.71 59.77 5.93
CA GLY A 256 16.14 60.10 6.08
C GLY A 256 16.53 61.57 6.33
N LYS A 257 16.86 61.92 7.59
CA LYS A 257 17.55 63.16 8.06
C LYS A 257 17.15 64.52 7.44
N LYS A 258 16.03 64.65 6.75
CA LYS A 258 15.42 65.94 6.42
C LYS A 258 13.93 65.89 6.72
N HIS A 259 13.52 66.73 7.66
CA HIS A 259 12.12 67.01 7.92
C HIS A 259 11.63 68.04 6.89
N LEU A 260 10.54 67.71 6.20
CA LEU A 260 9.70 68.65 5.49
C LEU A 260 8.30 68.55 6.09
N SER A 261 7.79 69.67 6.60
CA SER A 261 6.39 69.84 7.00
C SER A 261 5.68 70.68 5.96
N CYS A 262 4.50 70.23 5.51
CA CYS A 262 3.52 71.12 4.88
C CYS A 262 2.55 71.59 5.96
N GLU A 263 2.35 72.90 6.04
CA GLU A 263 1.16 73.51 6.61
C GLU A 263 0.26 74.00 5.46
N GLU A 264 -1.04 74.10 5.75
CA GLU A 264 -2.19 74.20 4.81
C GLU A 264 -2.05 75.18 3.63
#